data_AF-A0A5B8YL38-F1
#
_entry.id   AF-A0A5B8YL38-F1
#
_cell.length_a   1.000
_cell.length_b   1.000
_cell.length_c   1.000
_cell.angle_alpha   90.00
_cell.angle_beta   90.00
_cell.angle_gamma   90.00
#
_symmetry.space_group_name_H-M   'P 1'
#
loop_
_entity.id
_entity.type
_entity.pdbx_description
1 polymer ?
#
loop_
_entity_poly.entity_id
_entity_poly.type
_entity_poly.pdbx_seq_one_letter_code
_entity_poly.pdbx_strand_id
1 'polypeptide(L)' 'MYLIMKILGILILLAVGTGFYFRINDDFVMGDRIIGLAVLAFAFILMPIFLYVRWKGKKLEDYTLSDKNMKKMKDRGID' A
#
# COMPACT_ATOMS: atom_id res chain seq x y z
N MET A 1 9.99 -10.48 4.41
CA MET A 1 8.81 -9.90 3.72
C MET A 1 8.43 -8.52 4.28
N TYR A 2 8.09 -8.41 5.56
CA TYR A 2 7.80 -7.10 6.18
C TYR A 2 8.98 -6.12 6.16
N LEU A 3 10.22 -6.61 6.27
CA LEU A 3 11.44 -5.80 6.14
C LEU A 3 11.56 -5.13 4.76
N ILE A 4 11.27 -5.89 3.69
CA ILE A 4 11.36 -5.41 2.30
C ILE A 4 10.37 -4.25 2.09
N MET A 5 9.15 -4.38 2.61
CA MET A 5 8.16 -3.30 2.54
C MET A 5 8.59 -2.04 3.30
N LYS A 6 9.20 -2.20 4.48
CA LYS A 6 9.72 -1.07 5.25
C LYS A 6 10.83 -0.35 4.49
N ILE A 7 11.79 -1.09 3.92
CA ILE A 7 12.87 -0.53 3.11
C ILE A 7 12.31 0.19 1.88
N LEU A 8 11.39 -0.44 1.15
CA LEU A 8 10.77 0.13 -0.04
C LEU A 8 9.98 1.41 0.30
N GLY A 9 9.24 1.40 1.41
CA GLY A 9 8.51 2.58 1.90
C GLY A 9 9.44 3.74 2.27
N ILE A 10 10.55 3.47 2.97
CA ILE A 10 11.56 4.49 3.30
C ILE A 10 12.19 5.04 2.02
N LEU A 11 12.51 4.19 1.05
CA LEU A 11 13.12 4.60 -0.22
C LEU A 11 12.19 5.53 -1.02
N ILE A 12 10.88 5.26 -1.05
CA ILE A 12 9.89 6.14 -1.68
C ILE A 12 9.79 7.48 -0.94
N LEU A 13 9.80 7.49 0.40
CA LEU A 13 9.79 8.74 1.18
C LEU A 13 11.03 9.58 0.89
N LEU A 14 12.21 8.95 0.78
CA LEU A 14 13.43 9.64 0.40
C LEU A 14 13.34 10.18 -1.03
N ALA A 15 12.80 9.42 -1.99
CA ALA A 15 12.63 9.89 -3.37
C ALA A 15 11.66 11.08 -3.49
N VAL A 16 10.58 11.08 -2.72
CA VAL A 16 9.67 12.23 -2.65
C VAL A 16 10.39 13.42 -2.01
N GLY A 17 11.13 13.21 -0.92
CA GLY A 17 11.93 14.24 -0.26
C GLY A 17 12.99 14.87 -1.17
N THR A 18 13.72 14.06 -1.95
CA THR A 18 14.68 14.57 -2.93
C THR A 18 13.99 15.31 -4.08
N GLY A 19 12.84 14.82 -4.56
CA GLY A 19 12.05 15.51 -5.57
C GLY A 19 11.57 16.90 -5.10
N PHE A 20 11.10 17.01 -3.85
CA PHE A 20 10.77 18.30 -3.24
C PHE A 20 11.99 19.21 -3.08
N TYR A 21 13.15 18.66 -2.72
CA TYR A 21 14.38 19.42 -2.65
C TYR A 21 14.74 20.04 -4.00
N PHE A 22 14.73 19.28 -5.10
CA PHE A 22 14.98 19.82 -6.44
C PHE A 22 13.96 20.91 -6.82
N ARG A 23 12.69 20.70 -6.46
CA ARG A 23 11.63 21.67 -6.72
C ARG A 23 11.80 23.00 -5.99
N ILE A 24 12.42 22.99 -4.80
CA ILE A 24 12.73 24.21 -4.03
C ILE A 24 13.95 24.95 -4.60
N ASN A 25 14.88 24.25 -5.25
CA ASN A 25 16.08 24.84 -5.86
C ASN A 25 15.85 25.28 -7.33
N ASP A 26 14.63 25.72 -7.67
CA ASP A 26 14.19 26.16 -9.01
C ASP A 26 14.28 25.11 -10.14
N ASP A 27 14.60 23.85 -9.85
CA ASP A 27 14.53 22.74 -10.81
C ASP A 27 13.18 22.02 -10.73
N PHE A 28 12.13 22.72 -11.15
CA PHE A 28 10.74 22.23 -11.11
C PHE A 28 10.54 21.00 -11.99
N VAL A 29 11.16 20.97 -13.18
CA VAL A 29 10.98 19.88 -14.14
C VAL A 29 11.57 18.58 -13.61
N MET A 30 12.77 18.63 -13.04
CA MET A 30 13.38 17.44 -12.46
C MET A 30 12.66 17.02 -11.18
N GLY A 31 12.29 17.97 -10.32
CA GLY A 31 11.54 17.71 -9.09
C GLY A 31 10.21 17.01 -9.34
N ASP A 32 9.39 17.53 -10.24
CA ASP A 32 8.07 16.96 -10.56
C ASP A 32 8.19 15.57 -11.22
N ARG A 33 9.23 15.33 -12.05
CA ARG A 33 9.51 14.00 -12.61
C ARG A 33 9.87 12.98 -11.54
N ILE A 34 10.73 13.35 -10.58
CA ILE A 34 11.14 12.48 -9.47
C ILE A 34 9.93 12.14 -8.59
N ILE A 35 9.11 13.15 -8.24
CA ILE A 35 7.89 12.95 -7.44
C ILE A 35 6.91 12.05 -8.21
N GLY A 36 6.65 12.32 -9.49
CA GLY A 36 5.77 11.51 -10.32
C GLY A 36 6.22 10.05 -10.40
N LEU A 37 7.51 9.81 -10.60
CA LEU A 37 8.08 8.46 -10.63
C LEU A 37 7.98 7.76 -9.26
N ALA A 38 8.21 8.48 -8.17
CA ALA A 38 8.06 7.94 -6.82
C ALA A 38 6.59 7.55 -6.52
N VAL A 39 5.63 8.36 -6.95
CA VAL A 39 4.19 8.07 -6.81
C VAL A 39 3.79 6.86 -7.67
N LEU A 40 4.32 6.74 -8.90
CA LEU A 40 4.08 5.58 -9.75
C LEU A 40 4.67 4.30 -9.12
N ALA A 41 5.90 4.36 -8.61
CA ALA A 41 6.51 3.24 -7.91
C ALA A 41 5.71 2.86 -6.65
N PHE A 42 5.18 3.85 -5.92
CA PHE A 42 4.30 3.60 -4.79
C PHE A 42 3.04 2.83 -5.21
N ALA A 43 2.35 3.32 -6.24
CA ALA A 43 1.09 2.75 -6.68
C ALA A 43 1.24 1.35 -7.28
N PHE A 44 2.22 1.14 -8.15
CA PHE A 44 2.38 -0.10 -8.92
C PHE A 44 3.32 -1.12 -8.30
N ILE A 45 4.16 -0.73 -7.33
CA ILE A 45 5.12 -1.66 -6.70
C ILE A 45 4.78 -1.82 -5.22
N LEU A 46 4.80 -0.73 -4.44
CA LEU A 46 4.59 -0.84 -3.00
C LEU A 46 3.17 -1.32 -2.67
N MET A 47 2.15 -0.77 -3.34
CA MET A 47 0.74 -1.13 -3.09
C MET A 47 0.43 -2.63 -3.32
N PRO A 48 0.74 -3.24 -4.48
CA PRO A 48 0.46 -4.66 -4.70
C PRO A 48 1.30 -5.57 -3.79
N ILE A 49 2.57 -5.23 -3.54
CA ILE A 49 3.39 -5.98 -2.58
C ILE A 49 2.74 -5.89 -1.20
N PHE A 50 2.30 -4.71 -0.77
CA PHE A 50 1.62 -4.51 0.50
C PHE A 50 0.37 -5.37 0.66
N LEU A 51 -0.47 -5.40 -0.35
CA LEU A 51 -1.64 -6.28 -0.38
C LEU A 51 -1.22 -7.74 -0.28
N TYR A 52 -0.25 -8.20 -1.06
CA TYR A 52 0.22 -9.58 -1.00
C TYR A 52 0.72 -9.99 0.38
N VAL A 53 1.55 -9.16 1.02
CA VAL A 53 2.09 -9.46 2.36
C VAL A 53 1.00 -9.50 3.41
N ARG A 54 0.07 -8.54 3.38
CA ARG A 54 -1.03 -8.45 4.35
C ARG A 54 -2.08 -9.53 4.14
N TRP A 55 -2.30 -9.96 2.89
CA TRP A 55 -3.29 -10.99 2.56
C TRP A 55 -2.79 -12.41 2.79
N LYS A 56 -1.49 -12.59 3.08
CA LYS A 56 -0.91 -13.91 3.33
C LYS A 56 -1.55 -14.58 4.54
N GLY A 57 -2.46 -15.53 4.28
CA GLY A 57 -3.14 -16.35 5.29
C GLY A 57 -4.60 -15.96 5.58
N LYS A 58 -5.15 -14.94 4.92
CA LYS A 58 -6.57 -14.58 5.05
C LYS A 58 -7.34 -15.11 3.85
N LYS A 59 -8.32 -16.00 4.07
CA LYS A 59 -9.22 -16.45 3.00
C LYS A 59 -10.26 -15.36 2.74
N LEU A 60 -10.40 -14.95 1.48
CA LEU A 60 -11.47 -14.05 1.03
C LEU A 60 -12.86 -14.53 1.48
N GLU A 61 -13.04 -15.84 1.45
CA GLU A 61 -14.27 -16.54 1.81
C GLU A 61 -14.70 -16.29 3.26
N ASP A 62 -13.75 -16.12 4.19
CA ASP A 62 -14.05 -15.84 5.59
C ASP A 62 -14.60 -14.42 5.81
N TYR A 63 -14.41 -13.52 4.83
CA TYR A 63 -14.87 -12.12 4.84
C TYR A 63 -16.04 -11.87 3.89
N THR A 64 -16.47 -12.88 3.15
CA THR A 64 -17.63 -12.78 2.25
C THR A 64 -18.91 -13.06 3.04
N LEU A 65 -19.95 -12.26 2.86
CA LEU A 65 -21.29 -12.50 3.41
C LEU A 65 -21.98 -13.67 2.68
N SER A 66 -21.39 -14.85 2.77
CA SER A 66 -22.00 -16.09 2.29
C SER A 66 -23.11 -16.54 3.24
N ASP A 67 -24.09 -17.30 2.75
CA ASP A 67 -25.16 -17.86 3.59
C ASP A 67 -24.62 -18.67 4.78
N LYS A 68 -23.47 -19.34 4.60
CA LYS A 68 -22.77 -20.05 5.68
C LYS A 68 -22.24 -19.10 6.75
N ASN A 69 -21.58 -18.01 6.36
CA ASN A 69 -21.03 -17.04 7.29
C ASN A 69 -22.14 -16.23 7.98
N MET A 70 -23.21 -15.91 7.26
CA MET A 70 -24.37 -15.21 7.80
C MET A 70 -25.16 -16.06 8.80
N LYS A 71 -25.32 -17.37 8.55
CA LYS A 71 -25.83 -18.32 9.55
C LYS A 71 -24.92 -18.40 10.78
N LYS A 72 -23.60 -18.49 10.58
CA LYS A 72 -22.62 -18.49 11.67
C LYS A 72 -22.63 -17.20 12.51
N MET A 73 -22.95 -16.04 11.91
CA MET A 73 -23.12 -14.78 12.62
C MET A 73 -24.42 -14.76 13.44
N LYS A 74 -25.52 -15.26 12.88
CA LYS A 74 -26.81 -15.39 13.59
C LYS A 74 -26.73 -16.38 14.77
N ASP A 75 -26.07 -17.52 14.59
CA ASP A 75 -25.84 -18.50 15.66
C ASP A 75 -24.89 -17.99 16.76
N ARG A 76 -24.12 -16.94 16.49
CA ARG A 76 -23.19 -16.33 17.47
C ARG A 76 -23.82 -15.22 18.33
N GLY A 77 -25.10 -14.89 18.10
CA GLY A 77 -25.90 -14.07 19.03
C GLY A 77 -25.28 -12.71 19.38
N ILE A 78 -25.44 -11.73 18.49
CA ILE A 78 -25.84 -10.41 18.96
C ILE A 78 -27.33 -10.38 18.64
N ASP A 79 -28.10 -10.37 19.72
CA ASP A 79 -29.56 -10.36 19.85
C ASP A 79 -30.34 -9.75 18.67
#